data_AF-A0A1W9W6Z7-F1
#
_entry.id   AF-A0A1W9W6Z7-F1
#
_cell.length_a   1.000
_cell.length_b   1.000
_cell.length_c   1.000
_cell.angle_alpha   90.00
_cell.angle_beta   90.00
_cell.angle_gamma   90.00
#
_symmetry.space_group_name_H-M   'P 1'
#
loop_
_entity.id
_entity.type
_entity.pdbx_description
1 polymer ?
#
loop_
_entity_poly.entity_id
_entity_poly.type
_entity_poly.pdbx_seq_one_letter_code
_entity_poly.pdbx_strand_id
1 'polypeptide(L)'
;MGKVIDLHNRRKGPSIGLTAPEPWRFRRGLWRTSRFVQIRLSIAETLERSPEGMGTLPPHFSLKGGISVTIRSMFMNRKDEKKMREIYYLVGLTDCMINQVHPILRTDLLWGMYKKVFAMKEALKVHWHGNLDQVLLPIDLEYFDDISYRTSLTQAKTMKELYRAIREGTDEMFDILSLEYAFFSPWMEG
;
A
#
# COMPACT_ATOMS: atom_id res chain seq x y z
N MET A 1 7.64 -5.63 -27.06
CA MET A 1 6.39 -4.84 -27.10
C MET A 1 5.58 -5.20 -25.86
N GLY A 2 5.67 -4.40 -24.79
CA GLY A 2 4.90 -4.61 -23.56
C GLY A 2 3.48 -4.11 -23.75
N LYS A 3 2.49 -4.96 -23.46
CA LYS A 3 1.08 -4.54 -23.42
C LYS A 3 0.90 -3.62 -22.22
N VAL A 4 0.65 -2.34 -22.46
CA VAL A 4 0.17 -1.39 -21.45
C VAL A 4 -1.22 -1.87 -21.02
N ILE A 5 -1.35 -2.28 -19.77
CA ILE A 5 -2.64 -2.68 -19.19
C ILE A 5 -3.41 -1.40 -18.87
N ASP A 6 -4.48 -1.15 -19.62
CA ASP A 6 -5.36 0.01 -19.44
C ASP A 6 -6.30 -0.24 -18.24
N LEU A 7 -5.87 0.20 -17.05
CA LEU A 7 -6.60 0.05 -15.79
C LEU A 7 -7.95 0.80 -15.78
N HIS A 8 -8.16 1.78 -16.66
CA HIS A 8 -9.38 2.59 -16.69
C HIS A 8 -10.62 1.84 -17.21
N ASN A 9 -10.44 0.77 -17.98
CA ASN A 9 -11.54 0.04 -18.62
C ASN A 9 -12.19 -1.07 -17.77
N ARG A 10 -11.65 -1.41 -16.59
CA ARG A 10 -12.23 -2.43 -15.70
C ARG A 10 -13.44 -1.97 -14.87
N ARG A 11 -13.89 -0.72 -15.01
CA ARG A 11 -14.99 -0.13 -14.22
C ARG A 11 -16.40 -0.67 -14.49
N LYS A 12 -16.60 -1.66 -15.37
CA LYS A 12 -17.94 -2.19 -15.71
C LYS A 12 -18.07 -3.67 -15.34
N GLY A 13 -18.18 -3.95 -14.04
CA GLY A 13 -18.69 -5.21 -13.49
C GLY A 13 -19.99 -4.96 -12.71
N PRO A 14 -20.98 -5.87 -12.75
CA PRO A 14 -22.32 -5.58 -12.24
C PRO A 14 -22.34 -5.50 -10.71
N SER A 15 -22.95 -4.43 -10.22
CA SER A 15 -23.14 -4.10 -8.81
C SER A 15 -24.32 -4.86 -8.21
N ILE A 16 -24.05 -5.90 -7.40
CA ILE A 16 -25.02 -6.44 -6.43
C ILE A 16 -24.28 -6.78 -5.14
N GLY A 17 -24.53 -6.00 -4.08
CA GLY A 17 -24.38 -6.44 -2.68
C GLY A 17 -23.15 -6.05 -1.87
N LEU A 18 -22.17 -5.32 -2.40
CA LEU A 18 -20.96 -4.93 -1.65
C LEU A 18 -20.86 -3.41 -1.57
N THR A 19 -20.80 -2.88 -0.34
CA THR A 19 -20.63 -1.46 0.00
C THR A 19 -19.69 -0.75 -0.98
N ALA A 20 -20.06 0.46 -1.42
CA ALA A 20 -19.28 1.31 -2.31
C ALA A 20 -17.78 1.34 -1.94
N PRO A 21 -16.86 1.55 -2.89
CA PRO A 21 -15.42 1.58 -2.61
C PRO A 21 -15.09 2.84 -1.80
N GLU A 22 -15.25 2.79 -0.48
CA GLU A 22 -14.39 3.61 0.40
C GLU A 22 -12.96 3.13 0.18
N PRO A 23 -11.98 4.06 0.14
CA PRO A 23 -10.81 4.00 -0.74
C PRO A 23 -10.14 2.64 -0.82
N TRP A 24 -9.98 1.93 0.29
CA TRP A 24 -9.58 0.51 0.30
C TRP A 24 -10.62 -0.39 0.99
N ARG A 25 -10.67 -1.66 0.53
CA ARG A 25 -11.62 -2.66 1.01
C ARG A 25 -11.11 -3.34 2.28
N PHE A 26 -11.53 -2.83 3.44
CA PHE A 26 -11.30 -3.48 4.72
C PHE A 26 -12.45 -4.42 5.10
N ARG A 27 -12.09 -5.66 5.47
CA ARG A 27 -13.01 -6.73 5.89
C ARG A 27 -12.70 -7.15 7.31
N ARG A 28 -13.71 -7.65 8.02
CA ARG A 28 -13.49 -8.32 9.31
C ARG A 28 -12.78 -9.65 9.06
N GLY A 29 -11.75 -9.94 9.84
CA GLY A 29 -11.04 -11.22 9.77
C GLY A 29 -12.01 -12.39 9.92
N LEU A 30 -12.03 -13.28 8.91
CA LEU A 30 -12.76 -14.55 8.96
C LEU A 30 -11.97 -15.63 9.71
N TRP A 31 -10.65 -15.42 9.86
CA TRP A 31 -9.73 -16.34 10.49
C TRP A 31 -9.17 -15.75 11.78
N ARG A 32 -8.79 -16.63 12.72
CA ARG A 32 -8.09 -16.27 13.96
C ARG A 32 -6.63 -15.86 13.68
N THR A 33 -6.44 -14.74 13.00
CA THR A 33 -5.11 -14.16 12.77
C THR A 33 -4.86 -13.01 13.75
N SER A 34 -3.66 -12.96 14.30
CA SER A 34 -3.21 -11.84 15.15
C SER A 34 -2.73 -10.63 14.35
N ARG A 35 -2.72 -10.73 13.01
CA ARG A 35 -2.21 -9.71 12.09
C ARG A 35 -3.21 -9.42 10.97
N PHE A 36 -3.08 -8.24 10.40
CA PHE A 36 -3.77 -7.93 9.14
C PHE A 36 -3.28 -8.86 8.03
N VAL A 37 -4.22 -9.21 7.16
CA VAL A 37 -3.97 -10.07 6.00
C VAL A 37 -4.42 -9.33 4.75
N GLN A 38 -3.57 -9.30 3.73
CA GLN A 38 -3.92 -8.80 2.40
C GLN A 38 -4.14 -9.99 1.47
N ILE A 39 -5.29 -9.99 0.78
CA ILE A 39 -5.72 -11.05 -0.13
C ILE A 39 -6.15 -10.38 -1.44
N ARG A 40 -5.92 -11.05 -2.57
CA ARG A 40 -6.48 -10.61 -3.85
C ARG A 40 -8.01 -10.60 -3.80
N LEU A 41 -8.61 -9.59 -4.40
CA LEU A 41 -10.05 -9.39 -4.37
C LEU A 41 -10.81 -10.57 -4.97
N SER A 42 -10.35 -11.11 -6.09
CA SER A 42 -10.97 -12.27 -6.75
C SER A 42 -11.04 -13.52 -5.85
N ILE A 43 -10.00 -13.74 -5.04
CA ILE A 43 -9.96 -14.81 -4.05
C ILE A 43 -10.89 -14.50 -2.88
N ALA A 44 -10.87 -13.27 -2.36
CA ALA A 44 -11.73 -12.84 -1.27
C ALA A 44 -13.22 -12.97 -1.62
N GLU A 45 -13.63 -12.56 -2.82
CA GLU A 45 -15.01 -12.69 -3.31
C GLU A 45 -15.46 -14.15 -3.44
N THR A 46 -14.54 -15.05 -3.82
CA THR A 46 -14.83 -16.50 -3.89
C THR A 46 -15.10 -17.08 -2.50
N LEU A 47 -14.32 -16.67 -1.51
CA LEU A 47 -14.45 -17.13 -0.12
C LEU A 47 -15.74 -16.62 0.55
N GLU A 48 -16.16 -15.40 0.23
CA GLU A 48 -17.44 -14.85 0.70
C GLU A 48 -18.64 -15.62 0.14
N ARG A 49 -18.52 -16.21 -1.07
CA ARG A 49 -19.59 -16.99 -1.72
C ARG A 49 -19.66 -18.44 -1.26
N SER A 50 -18.56 -19.02 -0.77
CA SER A 50 -18.51 -20.40 -0.26
C SER A 50 -17.74 -20.47 1.06
N PRO A 51 -18.44 -20.39 2.21
CA PRO A 51 -17.82 -20.42 3.53
C PRO A 51 -17.18 -21.78 3.89
N GLU A 52 -17.43 -22.82 3.10
CA GLU A 52 -16.86 -24.16 3.30
C GLU A 52 -15.31 -24.19 3.19
N GLY A 53 -14.72 -23.17 2.56
CA GLY A 53 -13.27 -22.97 2.45
C GLY A 53 -12.60 -22.26 3.64
N MET A 54 -13.33 -21.88 4.69
CA MET A 54 -12.77 -21.13 5.83
C MET A 54 -11.78 -21.92 6.70
N GLY A 55 -11.67 -23.24 6.52
CA GLY A 55 -10.77 -24.09 7.30
C GLY A 55 -9.27 -23.81 7.09
N THR A 56 -8.90 -23.24 5.93
CA THR A 56 -7.51 -22.89 5.59
C THR A 56 -7.42 -21.49 5.04
N LEU A 57 -6.44 -20.72 5.53
CA LEU A 57 -6.18 -19.36 5.04
C LEU A 57 -5.69 -19.46 3.58
N PRO A 58 -6.35 -18.81 2.61
CA PRO A 58 -5.96 -18.83 1.19
C PRO A 58 -4.58 -18.20 0.98
N PRO A 59 -4.00 -18.27 -0.23
CA PRO A 59 -2.80 -17.50 -0.57
C PRO A 59 -2.97 -16.02 -0.22
N HIS A 60 -2.09 -15.51 0.64
CA HIS A 60 -2.23 -14.19 1.24
C HIS A 60 -0.88 -13.60 1.63
N PHE A 61 -0.84 -12.28 1.81
CA PHE A 61 0.26 -11.59 2.45
C PHE A 61 -0.04 -11.34 3.92
N SER A 62 0.81 -11.85 4.81
CA SER A 62 0.78 -11.52 6.24
C SER A 62 1.50 -10.19 6.46
N LEU A 63 0.77 -9.17 6.90
CA LEU A 63 1.30 -7.82 7.05
C LEU A 63 1.98 -7.66 8.42
N LYS A 64 3.31 -7.79 8.44
CA LYS A 64 4.17 -7.79 9.64
C LYS A 64 5.24 -6.69 9.57
N GLY A 65 5.94 -6.43 10.68
CA GLY A 65 7.04 -5.45 10.71
C GLY A 65 6.58 -4.03 10.36
N GLY A 66 7.39 -3.28 9.60
CA GLY A 66 7.03 -1.92 9.14
C GLY A 66 5.70 -1.84 8.38
N ILE A 67 5.37 -2.87 7.58
CA ILE A 67 4.09 -2.95 6.85
C ILE A 67 2.88 -2.99 7.81
N SER A 68 3.03 -3.60 8.98
CA SER A 68 1.94 -3.68 9.97
C SER A 68 1.52 -2.29 10.47
N VAL A 69 2.48 -1.37 10.60
CA VAL A 69 2.22 0.03 10.96
C VAL A 69 1.55 0.76 9.80
N THR A 70 2.00 0.53 8.56
CA THR A 70 1.39 1.09 7.36
C THR A 70 -0.09 0.71 7.28
N ILE A 71 -0.42 -0.59 7.31
CA ILE A 71 -1.82 -1.02 7.18
C ILE A 71 -2.69 -0.56 8.36
N ARG A 72 -2.15 -0.52 9.59
CA ARG A 72 -2.88 0.01 10.74
C ARG A 72 -3.20 1.49 10.56
N SER A 73 -2.24 2.28 10.05
CA SER A 73 -2.44 3.70 9.76
C SER A 73 -3.51 3.91 8.69
N MET A 74 -3.52 3.06 7.65
CA MET A 74 -4.55 3.07 6.62
C MET A 74 -5.92 2.70 7.18
N PHE A 75 -6.00 1.65 7.99
CA PHE A 75 -7.25 1.24 8.62
C PHE A 75 -7.83 2.33 9.53
N MET A 76 -7.00 3.03 10.31
CA MET A 76 -7.48 4.12 11.18
C MET A 76 -7.99 5.33 10.41
N ASN A 77 -7.47 5.56 9.19
CA ASN A 77 -7.87 6.68 8.34
C ASN A 77 -8.75 6.25 7.15
N ARG A 78 -9.32 5.03 7.18
CA ARG A 78 -10.04 4.40 6.06
C ARG A 78 -11.21 5.19 5.46
N LYS A 79 -11.71 6.20 6.18
CA LYS A 79 -12.80 7.08 5.76
C LYS A 79 -12.34 8.38 5.10
N ASP A 80 -11.02 8.63 5.06
CA ASP A 80 -10.42 9.85 4.52
C ASP A 80 -9.36 9.48 3.49
N GLU A 81 -9.78 9.35 2.23
CA GLU A 81 -8.90 8.97 1.12
C GLU A 81 -7.72 9.93 0.97
N LYS A 82 -7.96 11.24 1.08
CA LYS A 82 -6.92 12.24 0.93
C LYS A 82 -5.82 12.01 1.96
N LYS A 83 -6.21 11.80 3.23
CA LYS A 83 -5.26 11.50 4.29
C LYS A 83 -4.57 10.16 4.11
N MET A 84 -5.27 9.13 3.62
CA MET A 84 -4.65 7.84 3.30
C MET A 84 -3.59 7.97 2.21
N ARG A 85 -3.86 8.73 1.14
CA ARG A 85 -2.87 8.99 0.08
C ARG A 85 -1.65 9.74 0.61
N GLU A 86 -1.84 10.74 1.49
CA GLU A 86 -0.70 11.42 2.14
C GLU A 86 0.10 10.49 3.04
N ILE A 87 -0.56 9.57 3.77
CA ILE A 87 0.11 8.52 4.55
C ILE A 87 0.89 7.59 3.62
N TYR A 88 0.33 7.19 2.49
CA TYR A 88 1.00 6.26 1.58
C TYR A 88 2.16 6.91 0.83
N TYR A 89 2.03 8.19 0.50
CA TYR A 89 3.13 8.99 0.00
C TYR A 89 4.27 9.09 1.03
N LEU A 90 3.95 9.31 2.32
CA LEU A 90 4.94 9.25 3.40
C LEU A 90 5.62 7.88 3.48
N VAL A 91 4.88 6.79 3.28
CA VAL A 91 5.44 5.43 3.21
C VAL A 91 6.44 5.32 2.07
N GLY A 92 6.11 5.82 0.87
CA GLY A 92 7.03 5.81 -0.28
C GLY A 92 8.29 6.67 -0.07
N LEU A 93 8.16 7.83 0.58
CA LEU A 93 9.33 8.63 0.98
C LEU A 93 10.22 7.86 1.96
N THR A 94 9.62 7.17 2.92
CA THR A 94 10.33 6.38 3.93
C THR A 94 11.02 5.18 3.28
N ASP A 95 10.34 4.49 2.35
CA ASP A 95 10.90 3.38 1.57
C ASP A 95 12.12 3.82 0.75
N CYS A 96 12.02 4.97 0.07
CA CYS A 96 13.13 5.54 -0.70
C CYS A 96 14.37 5.81 0.18
N MET A 97 14.17 6.22 1.43
CA MET A 97 15.25 6.45 2.41
C MET A 97 15.86 5.15 2.93
N ILE A 98 15.05 4.12 3.20
CA ILE A 98 15.50 2.82 3.70
C ILE A 98 16.29 2.08 2.61
N ASN A 99 15.70 1.98 1.41
CA ASN A 99 16.23 1.18 0.31
C ASN A 99 17.28 1.94 -0.53
N GLN A 100 17.61 3.18 -0.15
CA GLN A 100 18.63 4.05 -0.75
C GLN A 100 18.78 3.95 -2.27
N VAL A 101 17.64 3.95 -2.98
CA VAL A 101 17.63 3.70 -4.43
C VAL A 101 18.32 4.83 -5.22
N HIS A 102 18.54 6.00 -4.62
CA HIS A 102 18.95 7.19 -5.37
C HIS A 102 20.31 7.79 -4.99
N PRO A 103 21.23 8.01 -5.96
CA PRO A 103 22.49 8.72 -5.75
C PRO A 103 22.39 10.13 -5.15
N ILE A 104 21.31 10.87 -5.40
CA ILE A 104 21.08 12.24 -4.88
C ILE A 104 20.97 12.24 -3.35
N LEU A 105 20.49 11.14 -2.77
CA LEU A 105 20.38 10.96 -1.33
C LEU A 105 21.74 10.74 -0.64
N ARG A 106 22.87 10.78 -1.38
CA ARG A 106 24.22 10.81 -0.81
C ARG A 106 24.77 12.22 -0.59
N THR A 107 23.95 13.24 -0.82
CA THR A 107 24.29 14.67 -0.68
C THR A 107 23.54 15.32 0.49
N ASP A 108 23.83 16.57 0.81
CA ASP A 108 23.11 17.37 1.83
C ASP A 108 21.58 17.42 1.63
N LEU A 109 21.10 17.08 0.42
CA LEU A 109 19.69 16.99 0.08
C LEU A 109 18.95 15.87 0.85
N LEU A 110 19.67 14.86 1.35
CA LEU A 110 19.13 13.83 2.23
C LEU A 110 18.54 14.43 3.50
N TRP A 111 19.21 15.44 4.07
CA TRP A 111 18.74 16.14 5.26
C TRP A 111 17.38 16.83 5.04
N GLY A 112 17.18 17.39 3.85
CA GLY A 112 15.90 17.97 3.43
C GLY A 112 14.78 16.93 3.39
N MET A 113 15.06 15.72 2.90
CA MET A 113 14.10 14.62 2.88
C MET A 113 13.78 14.13 4.29
N TYR A 114 14.78 13.95 5.17
CA TYR A 114 14.56 13.61 6.58
C TYR A 114 13.64 14.62 7.25
N LYS A 115 13.92 15.92 7.13
CA LYS A 115 13.07 16.98 7.69
C LYS A 115 11.62 16.87 7.21
N LYS A 116 11.42 16.63 5.90
CA LYS A 116 10.09 16.47 5.32
C LYS A 116 9.38 15.24 5.90
N VAL A 117 10.05 14.10 5.96
CA VAL A 117 9.51 12.85 6.50
C VAL A 117 9.16 12.98 7.97
N PHE A 118 10.03 13.55 8.79
CA PHE A 118 9.74 13.78 10.22
C PHE A 118 8.56 14.73 10.41
N ALA A 119 8.49 15.85 9.68
CA ALA A 119 7.36 16.76 9.75
C ALA A 119 6.04 16.07 9.37
N MET A 120 6.05 15.24 8.32
CA MET A 120 4.88 14.47 7.89
C MET A 120 4.50 13.38 8.88
N LYS A 121 5.47 12.68 9.48
CA LYS A 121 5.22 11.66 10.52
C LYS A 121 4.48 12.25 11.70
N GLU A 122 4.92 13.41 12.19
CA GLU A 122 4.27 14.11 13.29
C GLU A 122 2.87 14.61 12.90
N ALA A 123 2.73 15.24 11.73
CA ALA A 123 1.45 15.75 11.25
C ALA A 123 0.41 14.64 11.04
N LEU A 124 0.83 13.47 10.54
CA LEU A 124 -0.04 12.33 10.24
C LEU A 124 -0.17 11.35 11.41
N LYS A 125 0.60 11.55 12.49
CA LYS A 125 0.69 10.66 13.67
C LYS A 125 1.04 9.22 13.31
N VAL A 126 2.00 9.05 12.39
CA VAL A 126 2.48 7.74 11.92
C VAL A 126 3.85 7.44 12.54
N HIS A 127 3.87 6.48 13.46
CA HIS A 127 5.08 6.07 14.16
C HIS A 127 5.39 4.60 13.83
N TRP A 128 6.42 4.40 12.99
CA TRP A 128 7.00 3.09 12.80
C TRP A 128 7.84 2.71 14.02
N HIS A 129 7.53 1.57 14.62
CA HIS A 129 8.28 0.96 15.71
C HIS A 129 8.83 -0.39 15.25
N GLY A 130 10.06 -0.71 15.64
CA GLY A 130 10.72 -1.97 15.29
C GLY A 130 11.44 -1.92 13.93
N ASN A 131 11.65 -3.09 13.32
CA ASN A 131 12.46 -3.19 12.12
C ASN A 131 11.76 -2.61 10.89
N LEU A 132 12.45 -1.72 10.18
CA LEU A 132 11.96 -0.92 9.07
C LEU A 132 12.37 -1.49 7.71
N ASP A 133 12.60 -2.81 7.60
CA ASP A 133 13.07 -3.42 6.34
C ASP A 133 12.11 -3.23 5.16
N GLN A 134 10.80 -3.16 5.45
CA GLN A 134 9.77 -2.99 4.43
C GLN A 134 8.58 -2.21 5.02
N VAL A 135 8.15 -1.18 4.29
CA VAL A 135 7.04 -0.31 4.71
C VAL A 135 5.92 -0.22 3.66
N LEU A 136 6.25 -0.39 2.37
CA LEU A 136 5.28 -0.49 1.29
C LEU A 136 4.49 -1.79 1.37
N LEU A 137 3.20 -1.73 1.00
CA LEU A 137 2.37 -2.91 0.93
C LEU A 137 2.77 -3.75 -0.30
N PRO A 138 2.77 -5.09 -0.16
CA PRO A 138 3.14 -5.96 -1.27
C PRO A 138 2.12 -5.84 -2.39
N ILE A 139 2.59 -5.83 -3.64
CA ILE A 139 1.76 -5.89 -4.84
C ILE A 139 2.36 -6.97 -5.74
N ASP A 140 1.51 -7.80 -6.31
CA ASP A 140 1.94 -8.82 -7.26
C ASP A 140 2.51 -8.16 -8.52
N LEU A 141 3.63 -8.69 -9.03
CA LEU A 141 4.36 -8.12 -10.18
C LEU A 141 3.51 -7.99 -11.46
N GLU A 142 2.39 -8.70 -11.55
CA GLU A 142 1.46 -8.58 -12.68
C GLU A 142 0.66 -7.28 -12.68
N TYR A 143 0.53 -6.61 -11.52
CA TYR A 143 -0.23 -5.38 -11.37
C TYR A 143 0.65 -4.14 -11.31
N PHE A 144 1.91 -4.26 -10.88
CA PHE A 144 2.81 -3.13 -10.71
C PHE A 144 4.21 -3.43 -11.24
N ASP A 145 4.69 -2.56 -12.12
CA ASP A 145 6.04 -2.64 -12.68
C ASP A 145 7.06 -1.96 -11.74
N ASP A 146 7.55 -2.74 -10.78
CA ASP A 146 8.58 -2.30 -9.82
C ASP A 146 9.88 -1.84 -10.51
N ILE A 147 10.21 -2.41 -11.68
CA ILE A 147 11.43 -2.04 -12.42
C ILE A 147 11.28 -0.64 -13.00
N SER A 148 10.15 -0.37 -13.66
CA SER A 148 9.86 0.96 -14.21
C SER A 148 9.78 2.01 -13.10
N TYR A 149 9.17 1.70 -11.96
CA TYR A 149 9.13 2.59 -10.81
C TYR A 149 10.53 2.89 -10.25
N ARG A 150 11.36 1.88 -10.00
CA ARG A 150 12.74 2.11 -9.53
C ARG A 150 13.57 2.89 -10.55
N THR A 151 13.33 2.67 -11.84
CA THR A 151 13.99 3.41 -12.90
C THR A 151 13.58 4.89 -12.89
N SER A 152 12.30 5.21 -12.70
CA SER A 152 11.85 6.60 -12.59
C SER A 152 12.45 7.31 -11.38
N LEU A 153 12.60 6.60 -10.25
CA LEU A 153 13.29 7.11 -9.07
C LEU A 153 14.76 7.40 -9.34
N THR A 154 15.50 6.49 -9.99
CA THR A 154 16.95 6.69 -10.26
C THR A 154 17.23 7.78 -11.29
N GLN A 155 16.31 8.02 -12.22
CA GLN A 155 16.44 9.03 -13.27
C GLN A 155 16.13 10.45 -12.81
N ALA A 156 15.52 10.64 -11.63
CA ALA A 156 15.28 11.97 -11.10
C ALA A 156 16.62 12.72 -10.90
N LYS A 157 16.73 13.93 -11.42
CA LYS A 157 17.97 14.74 -11.32
C LYS A 157 17.88 15.80 -10.23
N THR A 158 16.67 16.06 -9.75
CA THR A 158 16.37 17.03 -8.70
C THR A 158 15.47 16.44 -7.62
N MET A 159 15.50 17.03 -6.41
CA MET A 159 14.60 16.63 -5.33
C MET A 159 13.12 16.80 -5.69
N LYS A 160 12.79 17.81 -6.51
CA LYS A 160 11.42 18.04 -6.97
C LYS A 160 10.95 16.89 -7.87
N GLU A 161 11.79 16.45 -8.78
CA GLU A 161 11.50 15.29 -9.64
C GLU A 161 11.39 14.00 -8.83
N LEU A 162 12.26 13.81 -7.85
CA LEU A 162 12.22 12.66 -6.96
C LEU A 162 10.91 12.60 -6.17
N TYR A 163 10.52 13.71 -5.52
CA TYR A 163 9.24 13.78 -4.81
C TYR A 163 8.04 13.53 -5.73
N ARG A 164 8.09 14.03 -6.96
CA ARG A 164 7.04 13.79 -7.95
C ARG A 164 6.99 12.31 -8.34
N ALA A 165 8.12 11.70 -8.68
CA ALA A 165 8.17 10.28 -9.06
C ALA A 165 7.70 9.36 -7.92
N ILE A 166 8.08 9.66 -6.67
CA ILE A 166 7.56 8.93 -5.50
C ILE A 166 6.05 9.11 -5.40
N ARG A 167 5.54 10.35 -5.55
CA ARG A 167 4.11 10.63 -5.45
C ARG A 167 3.32 9.85 -6.50
N GLU A 168 3.71 9.96 -7.76
CA GLU A 168 3.07 9.28 -8.89
C GLU A 168 3.05 7.77 -8.69
N GLY A 169 4.19 7.16 -8.33
CA GLY A 169 4.24 5.71 -8.08
C GLY A 169 3.42 5.29 -6.86
N THR A 170 3.42 6.06 -5.76
CA THR A 170 2.57 5.73 -4.61
C THR A 170 1.09 5.90 -4.90
N ASP A 171 0.70 6.87 -5.72
CA ASP A 171 -0.71 7.05 -6.13
C ASP A 171 -1.16 5.88 -7.03
N GLU A 172 -0.32 5.44 -7.97
CA GLU A 172 -0.58 4.24 -8.78
C GLU A 172 -0.71 2.97 -7.91
N MET A 173 0.26 2.73 -7.02
CA MET A 173 0.21 1.61 -6.07
C MET A 173 -1.05 1.68 -5.19
N PHE A 174 -1.44 2.88 -4.74
CA PHE A 174 -2.65 3.07 -3.94
C PHE A 174 -3.90 2.66 -4.69
N ASP A 175 -3.99 3.04 -5.98
CA ASP A 175 -5.12 2.70 -6.84
C ASP A 175 -5.16 1.19 -7.13
N ILE A 176 -4.01 0.55 -7.37
CA ILE A 176 -3.92 -0.90 -7.53
C ILE A 176 -4.39 -1.63 -6.25
N LEU A 177 -3.90 -1.20 -5.08
CA LEU A 177 -4.30 -1.76 -3.79
C LEU A 177 -5.80 -1.59 -3.51
N SER A 178 -6.36 -0.45 -3.92
CA SER A 178 -7.80 -0.20 -3.87
C SER A 178 -8.57 -1.19 -4.73
N LEU A 179 -8.13 -1.41 -5.96
CA LEU A 179 -8.86 -2.15 -6.99
C LEU A 179 -8.75 -3.67 -6.82
N GLU A 180 -7.55 -4.18 -6.61
CA GLU A 180 -7.23 -5.61 -6.76
C GLU A 180 -7.09 -6.35 -5.42
N TYR A 181 -7.12 -5.65 -4.28
CA TYR A 181 -6.91 -6.27 -2.97
C TYR A 181 -8.03 -5.96 -1.95
N ALA A 182 -8.16 -6.88 -0.99
CA ALA A 182 -8.94 -6.73 0.21
C ALA A 182 -8.05 -6.98 1.43
N PHE A 183 -8.30 -6.22 2.50
CA PHE A 183 -7.53 -6.26 3.74
C PHE A 183 -8.40 -6.77 4.88
N PHE A 184 -8.06 -7.92 5.42
CA PHE A 184 -8.74 -8.52 6.55
C PHE A 184 -8.08 -8.06 7.85
N SER A 185 -8.89 -7.48 8.74
CA SER A 185 -8.45 -7.10 10.08
C SER A 185 -8.09 -8.33 10.91
N PRO A 186 -7.14 -8.24 11.84
CA PRO A 186 -6.92 -9.31 12.81
C PRO A 186 -8.21 -9.64 13.57
N TRP A 187 -8.34 -10.89 13.99
CA TRP A 187 -9.43 -11.30 14.87
C TRP A 187 -9.22 -10.66 16.23
N MET A 188 -10.02 -9.64 16.53
CA MET A 188 -10.15 -9.14 17.89
C MET A 188 -11.20 -10.02 18.56
N GLU A 189 -10.78 -10.86 19.51
CA GLU A 189 -11.73 -11.41 20.48
C GLU A 189 -12.40 -10.21 21.17
N GLY A 190 -13.72 -10.14 20.99
CA GLY A 190 -14.60 -9.25 21.74
C GLY A 190 -15.53 -10.12 22.56
#